data_AF-A0A3D2J5W5-F1
#
_entry.id   AF-A0A3D2J5W5-F1
#
_cell.length_a   1.000
_cell.length_b   1.000
_cell.length_c   1.000
_cell.angle_alpha   90.00
_cell.angle_beta   90.00
_cell.angle_gamma   90.00
#
_symmetry.space_group_name_H-M   'P 1'
#
loop_
_entity.id
_entity.type
_entity.pdbx_description
1 polymer ?
#
loop_
_entity_poly.entity_id
_entity_poly.type
_entity_poly.pdbx_seq_one_letter_code
_entity_poly.pdbx_strand_id
1 'polypeptide(L)'
;MNVFQVAGSTIVDRGVQDKEQVQHAENVQTHVYTIRKRWRVWLKAFQHILPVYIVTHIAFLILTYLANLFLIGDFSPKTLRISSMLELWNRWDTGQFTDIATKGYDGAWRTAFFPLYPLLEKSLSFVMHPYPAGLLIANIATLGLFTVFYRLVQEETSEIQAKRSLFYLAIFPTAFFFAAAYNESLFLLFVVSCVYQMRHSNWLLAGIFGLCASLTRSAGVLLILPFCYEYMRQCSFRIRTIRFGVTAGVLIPAGLSLFMLYCYQRFHDAMAFSHAQSVWGRSLQFPWQGYSSAWHVIRTHPVLSFNGIHNVMDMVAGLFMLVLVVLCCVGPWRFTRERSVYAVYAVSFYL
;
A
#
# COMPACT_ATOMS: atom_id res chain seq x y z
N MET A 1 59.37 17.11 48.96
CA MET A 1 59.08 17.34 47.53
C MET A 1 58.05 16.30 47.09
N ASN A 2 56.74 16.60 47.12
CA ASN A 2 55.64 15.87 46.43
C ASN A 2 54.27 16.32 46.96
N VAL A 3 53.88 17.57 46.72
CA VAL A 3 52.50 18.04 46.95
C VAL A 3 51.90 18.69 45.69
N PHE A 4 52.70 18.98 44.67
CA PHE A 4 52.21 19.65 43.45
C PHE A 4 51.75 18.73 42.31
N GLN A 5 51.85 17.40 42.45
CA GLN A 5 51.55 16.49 41.34
C GLN A 5 50.12 15.91 41.34
N VAL A 6 49.37 16.04 42.45
CA VAL A 6 47.99 15.49 42.58
C VAL A 6 46.90 16.52 42.23
N ALA A 7 47.19 17.82 42.29
CA ALA A 7 46.22 18.86 41.95
C ALA A 7 46.02 19.04 40.43
N GLY A 8 47.01 18.67 39.62
CA GLY A 8 46.96 18.78 38.16
C GLY A 8 46.05 17.76 37.48
N SER A 9 45.96 16.53 37.99
CA SER A 9 45.14 15.47 37.38
C SER A 9 43.64 15.71 37.59
N THR A 10 43.23 16.17 38.77
CA THR A 10 41.82 16.36 39.14
C THR A 10 41.16 17.53 38.39
N ILE A 11 41.94 18.55 38.02
CA ILE A 11 41.43 19.71 37.25
C ILE A 11 41.30 19.36 35.76
N VAL A 12 42.24 18.56 35.23
CA VAL A 12 42.17 18.08 33.84
C VAL A 12 41.00 17.12 33.65
N ASP A 13 40.76 16.19 34.59
CA ASP A 13 39.62 15.26 34.52
C ASP A 13 38.25 15.97 34.61
N ARG A 14 38.12 17.01 35.45
CA ARG A 14 36.89 17.83 35.47
C ARG A 14 36.68 18.61 34.18
N GLY A 15 37.73 19.18 33.60
CA GLY A 15 37.65 19.89 32.32
C GLY A 15 37.33 18.99 31.12
N VAL A 16 37.69 17.70 31.18
CA VAL A 16 37.31 16.69 30.18
C VAL A 16 35.85 16.25 30.39
N GLN A 17 35.43 15.99 31.63
CA GLN A 17 34.03 15.66 31.94
C GLN A 17 33.04 16.79 31.59
N ASP A 18 33.39 18.04 31.86
CA ASP A 18 32.56 19.19 31.50
C ASP A 18 32.44 19.35 29.98
N LYS A 19 33.51 19.09 29.22
CA LYS A 19 33.47 19.10 27.75
C LYS A 19 32.64 17.96 27.19
N GLU A 20 32.74 16.75 27.75
CA GLU A 20 31.90 15.62 27.34
C GLU A 20 30.42 15.86 27.64
N GLN A 21 30.08 16.48 28.79
CA GLN A 21 28.71 16.83 29.14
C GLN A 21 28.13 17.92 28.23
N VAL A 22 28.91 18.94 27.89
CA VAL A 22 28.50 19.99 26.93
C VAL A 22 28.31 19.41 25.54
N GLN A 23 29.24 18.58 25.06
CA GLN A 23 29.13 17.89 23.77
C GLN A 23 27.92 16.95 23.73
N HIS A 24 27.64 16.25 24.83
CA HIS A 24 26.45 15.40 24.97
C HIS A 24 25.16 16.21 24.92
N ALA A 25 25.09 17.35 25.64
CA ALA A 25 23.93 18.23 25.63
C ALA A 25 23.67 18.86 24.24
N GLU A 26 24.72 19.28 23.53
CA GLU A 26 24.61 19.80 22.15
C GLU A 26 24.16 18.71 21.16
N ASN A 27 24.68 17.50 21.28
CA ASN A 27 24.26 16.36 20.47
C ASN A 27 22.79 16.01 20.71
N VAL A 28 22.33 16.03 21.98
CA VAL A 28 20.94 15.79 22.35
C VAL A 28 20.02 16.89 21.80
N GLN A 29 20.40 18.18 21.93
CA GLN A 29 19.61 19.29 21.38
C GLN A 29 19.51 19.23 19.85
N THR A 30 20.62 18.91 19.17
CA THR A 30 20.66 18.74 17.71
C THR A 30 19.77 17.58 17.27
N HIS A 31 19.81 16.46 17.99
CA HIS A 31 18.96 15.29 17.71
C HIS A 31 17.47 15.62 17.89
N VAL A 32 17.10 16.27 19.01
CA VAL A 32 15.72 16.69 19.30
C VAL A 32 15.21 17.71 18.28
N TYR A 33 16.04 18.66 17.85
CA TYR A 33 15.69 19.62 16.80
C TYR A 33 15.40 18.91 15.48
N THR A 34 16.25 17.96 15.09
CA THR A 34 16.11 17.19 13.84
C THR A 34 14.84 16.35 13.85
N ILE A 35 14.52 15.70 14.97
CA ILE A 35 13.26 14.98 15.19
C ILE A 35 12.08 15.94 15.04
N ARG A 36 12.06 17.07 15.76
CA ARG A 36 10.96 18.05 15.69
C ARG A 36 10.74 18.57 14.27
N LYS A 37 11.81 18.84 13.52
CA LYS A 37 11.74 19.25 12.11
C LYS A 37 11.09 18.17 11.26
N ARG A 38 11.49 16.90 11.43
CA ARG A 38 10.89 15.76 10.73
C ARG A 38 9.41 15.61 11.05
N TRP A 39 9.02 15.64 12.33
CA TRP A 39 7.61 15.54 12.76
C TRP A 39 6.73 16.65 12.19
N ARG A 40 7.23 17.90 12.16
CA ARG A 40 6.49 19.03 11.57
C ARG A 40 6.18 18.81 10.09
N VAL A 41 7.08 18.16 9.36
CA VAL A 41 6.88 17.87 7.94
C VAL A 41 5.77 16.83 7.74
N TRP A 42 5.75 15.76 8.54
CA TRP A 42 4.67 14.77 8.52
C TRP A 42 3.34 15.34 8.99
N LEU A 43 3.35 16.22 10.00
CA LEU A 43 2.14 16.91 10.45
C LEU A 43 1.54 17.80 9.37
N LYS A 44 2.37 18.55 8.64
CA LYS A 44 1.92 19.36 7.50
C LYS A 44 1.32 18.51 6.38
N ALA A 45 1.96 17.39 6.05
CA ALA A 45 1.40 16.43 5.10
C ALA A 45 0.03 15.91 5.57
N PHE A 46 -0.07 15.51 6.84
CA PHE A 46 -1.31 15.06 7.44
C PHE A 46 -2.42 16.13 7.39
N GLN A 47 -2.09 17.39 7.64
CA GLN A 47 -3.03 18.51 7.52
C GLN A 47 -3.53 18.71 6.09
N HIS A 48 -2.72 18.45 5.07
CA HIS A 48 -3.15 18.53 3.68
C HIS A 48 -4.01 17.34 3.24
N ILE A 49 -3.78 16.15 3.79
CA ILE A 49 -4.55 14.96 3.41
C ILE A 49 -5.88 14.85 4.15
N LEU A 50 -5.98 15.41 5.35
CA LEU A 50 -7.16 15.27 6.21
C LEU A 50 -8.45 15.80 5.57
N PRO A 51 -8.49 16.98 4.92
CA PRO A 51 -9.70 17.44 4.22
C PRO A 51 -10.12 16.50 3.09
N VAL A 52 -9.16 16.01 2.29
CA VAL A 52 -9.44 15.08 1.19
C VAL A 52 -10.00 13.77 1.72
N TYR A 53 -9.37 13.22 2.77
CA TYR A 53 -9.85 12.02 3.44
C TYR A 53 -11.27 12.20 4.00
N ILE A 54 -11.53 13.27 4.75
CA ILE A 54 -12.84 13.52 5.34
C ILE A 54 -13.90 13.71 4.26
N VAL A 55 -13.65 14.54 3.24
CA VAL A 55 -14.61 14.81 2.16
C VAL A 55 -14.96 13.54 1.39
N THR A 56 -13.98 12.70 1.08
CA THR A 56 -14.22 11.43 0.37
C THR A 56 -15.02 10.44 1.22
N HIS A 57 -14.77 10.36 2.52
CA HIS A 57 -15.53 9.48 3.42
C HIS A 57 -16.94 10.00 3.67
N ILE A 58 -17.12 11.32 3.76
CA ILE A 58 -18.46 11.93 3.80
C ILE A 58 -19.21 11.64 2.49
N ALA A 59 -18.55 11.75 1.34
CA ALA A 59 -19.15 11.41 0.05
C ALA A 59 -19.57 9.93 -0.01
N PHE A 60 -18.73 9.00 0.45
CA PHE A 60 -19.09 7.58 0.54
C PHE A 60 -20.22 7.32 1.52
N LEU A 61 -20.26 8.02 2.65
CA LEU A 61 -21.34 7.93 3.62
C LEU A 61 -22.67 8.41 3.03
N ILE A 62 -22.67 9.56 2.33
CA ILE A 62 -23.84 10.09 1.62
C ILE A 62 -24.27 9.10 0.54
N LEU A 63 -23.34 8.58 -0.26
CA LEU A 63 -23.66 7.60 -1.30
C LEU A 63 -24.26 6.32 -0.70
N THR A 64 -23.71 5.83 0.42
CA THR A 64 -24.25 4.66 1.15
C THR A 64 -25.65 4.95 1.66
N TYR A 65 -25.87 6.13 2.23
CA TYR A 65 -27.18 6.57 2.71
C TYR A 65 -28.20 6.63 1.57
N LEU A 66 -27.85 7.29 0.45
CA LEU A 66 -28.71 7.36 -0.73
C LEU A 66 -28.96 5.97 -1.33
N ALA A 67 -27.96 5.09 -1.41
CA ALA A 67 -28.13 3.73 -1.89
C ALA A 67 -29.11 2.93 -1.02
N ASN A 68 -29.07 3.07 0.31
CA ASN A 68 -30.08 2.48 1.19
C ASN A 68 -31.48 2.96 0.82
N LEU A 69 -31.65 4.27 0.56
CA LEU A 69 -32.90 4.90 0.15
C LEU A 69 -33.43 4.44 -1.22
N PHE A 70 -32.72 3.60 -1.96
CA PHE A 70 -33.24 2.98 -3.19
C PHE A 70 -33.32 1.46 -3.09
N LEU A 71 -32.72 0.85 -2.07
CA LEU A 71 -32.66 -0.61 -1.92
C LEU A 71 -33.72 -1.17 -0.96
N ILE A 72 -34.13 -0.43 0.07
CA ILE A 72 -35.12 -0.90 1.05
C ILE A 72 -36.52 -0.42 0.61
N GLY A 73 -37.50 -1.29 0.37
CA GLY A 73 -38.89 -0.80 0.16
C GLY A 73 -39.45 -0.17 1.45
N ASP A 74 -40.17 0.95 1.35
CA ASP A 74 -40.85 1.63 2.48
C ASP A 74 -39.92 2.10 3.62
N PHE A 75 -39.13 3.15 3.37
CA PHE A 75 -38.19 3.70 4.36
C PHE A 75 -38.90 4.25 5.61
N SER A 76 -38.58 3.67 6.75
CA SER A 76 -38.85 4.25 8.07
C SER A 76 -37.52 4.65 8.74
N PRO A 77 -37.47 5.72 9.55
CA PRO A 77 -36.31 6.00 10.40
C PRO A 77 -35.91 4.82 11.29
N LYS A 78 -36.84 3.90 11.60
CA LYS A 78 -36.57 2.66 12.33
C LYS A 78 -35.79 1.62 11.52
N THR A 79 -35.84 1.67 10.19
CA THR A 79 -35.14 0.78 9.25
C THR A 79 -33.75 1.29 8.85
N LEU A 80 -33.48 2.59 8.98
CA LEU A 80 -32.19 3.23 8.66
C LEU A 80 -31.28 3.32 9.90
N ARG A 81 -30.94 2.17 10.51
CA ARG A 81 -29.94 2.15 11.59
C ARG A 81 -28.53 2.29 11.00
N ILE A 82 -27.61 2.90 11.77
CA ILE A 82 -26.19 3.00 11.39
C ILE A 82 -25.60 1.60 11.11
N SER A 83 -26.02 0.59 11.89
CA SER A 83 -25.62 -0.81 11.66
C SER A 83 -26.03 -1.31 10.27
N SER A 84 -27.26 -1.01 9.83
CA SER A 84 -27.75 -1.39 8.49
C SER A 84 -26.96 -0.72 7.37
N MET A 85 -26.54 0.54 7.58
CA MET A 85 -25.69 1.26 6.63
C MET A 85 -24.30 0.65 6.54
N LEU A 86 -23.73 0.22 7.67
CA LEU A 86 -22.44 -0.47 7.70
C LEU A 86 -22.55 -1.86 7.06
N GLU A 87 -23.65 -2.58 7.23
CA GLU A 87 -23.83 -3.92 6.64
C GLU A 87 -23.80 -3.93 5.10
N LEU A 88 -24.10 -2.82 4.43
CA LEU A 88 -23.97 -2.71 2.97
C LEU A 88 -22.53 -2.85 2.46
N TRP A 89 -21.55 -2.56 3.32
CA TRP A 89 -20.13 -2.72 3.01
C TRP A 89 -19.63 -4.16 3.28
N ASN A 90 -20.48 -5.02 3.88
CA ASN A 90 -20.21 -6.43 4.06
C ASN A 90 -20.62 -7.23 2.80
N ARG A 91 -19.93 -6.96 1.68
CA ARG A 91 -20.22 -7.57 0.38
C ARG A 91 -18.97 -8.11 -0.30
N TRP A 92 -19.16 -9.15 -1.09
CA TRP A 92 -18.13 -9.78 -1.93
C TRP A 92 -16.90 -10.21 -1.11
N ASP A 93 -15.71 -9.65 -1.38
CA ASP A 93 -14.45 -10.09 -0.79
C ASP A 93 -14.35 -9.77 0.72
N THR A 94 -15.11 -8.79 1.23
CA THR A 94 -15.21 -8.53 2.69
C THR A 94 -15.56 -9.81 3.45
N GLY A 95 -16.54 -10.56 2.96
CA GLY A 95 -17.00 -11.79 3.60
C GLY A 95 -15.91 -12.86 3.57
N GLN A 96 -15.09 -12.89 2.52
CA GLN A 96 -13.99 -13.85 2.38
C GLN A 96 -12.88 -13.57 3.40
N PHE A 97 -12.48 -12.30 3.57
CA PHE A 97 -11.51 -11.92 4.60
C PHE A 97 -12.02 -12.18 6.01
N THR A 98 -13.25 -11.75 6.30
CA THR A 98 -13.91 -11.96 7.61
C THR A 98 -14.01 -13.44 7.97
N ASP A 99 -14.34 -14.30 7.01
CA ASP A 99 -14.39 -15.75 7.20
C ASP A 99 -13.01 -16.33 7.50
N ILE A 100 -11.95 -15.93 6.79
CA ILE A 100 -10.57 -16.39 7.06
C ILE A 100 -10.15 -15.95 8.46
N ALA A 101 -10.47 -14.72 8.86
CA ALA A 101 -10.16 -14.22 10.19
C ALA A 101 -10.85 -15.04 11.30
N THR A 102 -12.09 -15.49 11.03
CA THR A 102 -12.92 -16.23 12.00
C THR A 102 -12.59 -17.73 12.04
N LYS A 103 -12.50 -18.38 10.88
CA LYS A 103 -12.44 -19.84 10.73
C LYS A 103 -11.05 -20.33 10.29
N GLY A 104 -10.17 -19.42 9.86
CA GLY A 104 -8.95 -19.77 9.15
C GLY A 104 -9.21 -20.19 7.71
N TYR A 105 -8.18 -20.70 7.03
CA TYR A 105 -8.33 -21.28 5.70
C TYR A 105 -9.00 -22.66 5.78
N ASP A 106 -10.31 -22.66 5.56
CA ASP A 106 -11.21 -23.84 5.56
C ASP A 106 -11.17 -24.63 4.24
N GLY A 107 -10.70 -24.01 3.15
CA GLY A 107 -10.51 -24.66 1.86
C GLY A 107 -9.42 -24.00 1.01
N ALA A 108 -8.81 -24.80 0.12
CA ALA A 108 -7.74 -24.34 -0.76
C ALA A 108 -8.18 -23.21 -1.69
N TRP A 109 -9.43 -23.21 -2.18
CA TRP A 109 -9.98 -22.15 -3.03
C TRP A 109 -9.97 -20.76 -2.38
N ARG A 110 -9.95 -20.69 -1.04
CA ARG A 110 -9.92 -19.43 -0.30
C ARG A 110 -8.51 -18.86 -0.18
N THR A 111 -7.47 -19.62 -0.55
CA THR A 111 -6.08 -19.13 -0.61
C THR A 111 -5.84 -18.09 -1.71
N ALA A 112 -6.82 -17.85 -2.59
CA ALA A 112 -6.84 -16.67 -3.46
C ALA A 112 -6.78 -15.35 -2.67
N PHE A 113 -7.23 -15.35 -1.41
CA PHE A 113 -7.13 -14.24 -0.47
C PHE A 113 -5.91 -14.41 0.43
N PHE A 114 -4.99 -13.47 0.32
CA PHE A 114 -3.69 -13.50 0.96
C PHE A 114 -3.78 -13.14 2.46
N PRO A 115 -2.82 -13.62 3.28
CA PRO A 115 -3.05 -13.81 4.71
C PRO A 115 -2.93 -12.56 5.56
N LEU A 116 -2.20 -11.51 5.16
CA LEU A 116 -1.87 -10.42 6.09
C LEU A 116 -3.11 -9.65 6.56
N TYR A 117 -4.03 -9.33 5.66
CA TYR A 117 -5.24 -8.59 5.99
C TYR A 117 -6.16 -9.36 6.97
N PRO A 118 -6.58 -10.61 6.70
CA PRO A 118 -7.41 -11.36 7.65
C PRO A 118 -6.66 -11.74 8.94
N LEU A 119 -5.33 -11.86 8.92
CA LEU A 119 -4.55 -12.02 10.15
C LEU A 119 -4.59 -10.75 11.03
N LEU A 120 -4.59 -9.55 10.45
CA LEU A 120 -4.80 -8.31 11.20
C LEU A 120 -6.22 -8.23 11.75
N GLU A 121 -7.24 -8.58 10.96
CA GLU A 121 -8.63 -8.65 11.44
C GLU A 121 -8.77 -9.61 12.62
N LYS A 122 -8.19 -10.82 12.50
CA LYS A 122 -8.13 -11.81 13.57
C LYS A 122 -7.37 -11.28 14.79
N SER A 123 -6.29 -10.54 14.57
CA SER A 123 -5.52 -9.97 15.67
C SER A 123 -6.33 -8.94 16.45
N LEU A 124 -7.32 -8.27 15.85
CA LEU A 124 -8.24 -7.35 16.53
C LEU A 124 -9.51 -8.03 17.05
N SER A 125 -9.68 -9.33 16.80
CA SER A 125 -10.91 -10.05 17.12
C SER A 125 -11.16 -10.19 18.63
N PHE A 126 -10.16 -9.91 19.46
CA PHE A 126 -10.30 -9.89 20.91
C PHE A 126 -11.06 -8.65 21.43
N VAL A 127 -11.19 -7.58 20.64
CA VAL A 127 -11.90 -6.35 21.01
C VAL A 127 -13.21 -6.18 20.25
N MET A 128 -13.26 -6.60 18.99
CA MET A 128 -14.41 -6.39 18.10
C MET A 128 -14.54 -7.53 17.09
N HIS A 129 -15.68 -7.64 16.44
CA HIS A 129 -15.87 -8.64 15.38
C HIS A 129 -14.88 -8.39 14.21
N PRO A 130 -14.38 -9.43 13.49
CA PRO A 130 -13.41 -9.24 12.40
C PRO A 130 -13.86 -8.28 11.29
N TYR A 131 -15.15 -8.28 10.94
CA TYR A 131 -15.70 -7.37 9.93
C TYR A 131 -15.46 -5.86 10.24
N PRO A 132 -15.93 -5.29 11.38
CA PRO A 132 -15.61 -3.90 11.71
C PRO A 132 -14.12 -3.67 11.95
N ALA A 133 -13.34 -4.68 12.36
CA ALA A 133 -11.88 -4.58 12.40
C ALA A 133 -11.29 -4.36 10.99
N GLY A 134 -11.80 -5.07 9.97
CA GLY A 134 -11.42 -4.89 8.57
C GLY A 134 -11.67 -3.46 8.09
N LEU A 135 -12.87 -2.91 8.35
CA LEU A 135 -13.18 -1.51 8.06
C LEU A 135 -12.17 -0.57 8.74
N LEU A 136 -11.91 -0.76 10.03
CA LEU A 136 -10.97 0.07 10.78
C LEU A 136 -9.55 0.00 10.18
N ILE A 137 -9.06 -1.20 9.89
CA ILE A 137 -7.73 -1.41 9.28
C ILE A 137 -7.66 -0.70 7.93
N ALA A 138 -8.65 -0.91 7.05
CA ALA A 138 -8.65 -0.32 5.71
C ALA A 138 -8.64 1.21 5.77
N ASN A 139 -9.43 1.81 6.64
CA ASN A 139 -9.55 3.27 6.78
C ASN A 139 -8.28 3.90 7.40
N ILE A 140 -7.69 3.25 8.41
CA ILE A 140 -6.38 3.66 8.97
C ILE A 140 -5.29 3.53 7.91
N ALA A 141 -5.29 2.43 7.15
CA ALA A 141 -4.34 2.23 6.06
C ALA A 141 -4.49 3.28 4.97
N THR A 142 -5.72 3.71 4.66
CA THR A 142 -5.99 4.80 3.70
C THR A 142 -5.42 6.14 4.18
N LEU A 143 -5.59 6.49 5.46
CA LEU A 143 -4.95 7.67 6.06
C LEU A 143 -3.41 7.61 5.91
N GLY A 144 -2.83 6.46 6.24
CA GLY A 144 -1.39 6.22 6.07
C GLY A 144 -0.96 6.35 4.61
N LEU A 145 -1.69 5.71 3.69
CA LEU A 145 -1.43 5.69 2.27
C LEU A 145 -1.40 7.12 1.72
N PHE A 146 -2.45 7.89 1.99
CA PHE A 146 -2.55 9.27 1.53
C PHE A 146 -1.40 10.12 2.06
N THR A 147 -1.03 9.93 3.33
CA THR A 147 0.08 10.67 3.96
C THR A 147 1.42 10.36 3.31
N VAL A 148 1.77 9.08 3.17
CA VAL A 148 3.07 8.67 2.58
C VAL A 148 3.10 8.99 1.08
N PHE A 149 2.00 8.78 0.36
CA PHE A 149 1.88 9.12 -1.05
C PHE A 149 2.06 10.61 -1.30
N TYR A 150 1.38 11.46 -0.52
CA TYR A 150 1.55 12.91 -0.60
C TYR A 150 3.02 13.31 -0.37
N ARG A 151 3.67 12.74 0.65
CA ARG A 151 5.08 13.01 0.96
C ARG A 151 6.01 12.59 -0.18
N LEU A 152 5.82 11.39 -0.72
CA LEU A 152 6.60 10.87 -1.83
C LEU A 152 6.51 11.79 -3.05
N VAL A 153 5.28 12.14 -3.45
CA VAL A 153 5.07 13.02 -4.62
C VAL A 153 5.58 14.43 -4.35
N GLN A 154 5.41 14.96 -3.14
CA GLN A 154 5.90 16.29 -2.76
C GLN A 154 7.43 16.39 -2.83
N GLU A 155 8.14 15.37 -2.38
CA GLU A 155 9.61 15.32 -2.42
C GLU A 155 10.16 15.20 -3.84
N GLU A 156 9.44 14.51 -4.74
CA GLU A 156 9.90 14.30 -6.12
C GLU A 156 9.45 15.39 -7.09
N THR A 157 8.37 16.11 -6.79
CA THR A 157 7.74 17.06 -7.71
C THR A 157 7.55 18.44 -7.06
N SER A 158 6.32 18.86 -6.80
CA SER A 158 5.98 20.08 -6.11
C SER A 158 4.76 19.86 -5.22
N GLU A 159 4.54 20.76 -4.27
CA GLU A 159 3.39 20.68 -3.37
C GLU A 159 2.04 20.67 -4.13
N ILE A 160 1.95 21.45 -5.21
CA ILE A 160 0.73 21.54 -6.04
C ILE A 160 0.46 20.20 -6.73
N GLN A 161 1.51 19.57 -7.29
CA GLN A 161 1.39 18.27 -7.94
C GLN A 161 1.05 17.16 -6.94
N ALA A 162 1.60 17.22 -5.72
CA ALA A 162 1.25 16.29 -4.64
C ALA A 162 -0.22 16.39 -4.24
N LYS A 163 -0.76 17.61 -4.07
CA LYS A 163 -2.19 17.82 -3.76
C LYS A 163 -3.09 17.30 -4.88
N ARG A 164 -2.76 17.60 -6.15
CA ARG A 164 -3.53 17.13 -7.31
C ARG A 164 -3.50 15.61 -7.45
N SER A 165 -2.32 15.01 -7.32
CA SER A 165 -2.16 13.55 -7.42
C SER A 165 -2.94 12.84 -6.32
N LEU A 166 -2.89 13.37 -5.09
CA LEU A 166 -3.68 12.85 -3.98
C LEU A 166 -5.17 12.96 -4.26
N PHE A 167 -5.63 14.12 -4.74
CA PHE A 167 -7.03 14.32 -5.09
C PHE A 167 -7.48 13.30 -6.15
N TYR A 168 -6.71 13.12 -7.22
CA TYR A 168 -7.02 12.14 -8.27
C TYR A 168 -7.06 10.70 -7.76
N LEU A 169 -6.15 10.33 -6.86
CA LEU A 169 -6.19 9.02 -6.20
C LEU A 169 -7.47 8.84 -5.37
N ALA A 170 -7.89 9.89 -4.66
CA ALA A 170 -9.02 9.83 -3.74
C ALA A 170 -10.40 9.91 -4.43
N ILE A 171 -10.47 10.46 -5.65
CA ILE A 171 -11.69 10.51 -6.47
C ILE A 171 -11.70 9.48 -7.60
N PHE A 172 -10.68 8.62 -7.69
CA PHE A 172 -10.62 7.57 -8.69
C PHE A 172 -11.89 6.71 -8.60
N PRO A 173 -12.50 6.23 -9.71
CA PRO A 173 -13.79 5.55 -9.66
C PRO A 173 -13.86 4.36 -8.70
N THR A 174 -12.74 3.67 -8.48
CA THR A 174 -12.64 2.53 -7.55
C THR A 174 -12.09 2.91 -6.16
N ALA A 175 -12.00 4.19 -5.83
CA ALA A 175 -11.47 4.66 -4.54
C ALA A 175 -12.33 4.24 -3.35
N PHE A 176 -13.58 3.80 -3.57
CA PHE A 176 -14.42 3.25 -2.51
C PHE A 176 -13.82 1.96 -1.89
N PHE A 177 -12.95 1.23 -2.60
CA PHE A 177 -12.19 0.11 -2.03
C PHE A 177 -11.20 0.55 -0.93
N PHE A 178 -10.87 1.84 -0.84
CA PHE A 178 -10.08 2.38 0.26
C PHE A 178 -10.88 2.55 1.55
N ALA A 179 -12.22 2.55 1.47
CA ALA A 179 -13.11 2.63 2.62
C ALA A 179 -13.72 1.27 3.00
N ALA A 180 -13.86 0.35 2.04
CA ALA A 180 -14.38 -0.99 2.25
C ALA A 180 -13.43 -1.86 3.09
N ALA A 181 -13.96 -2.93 3.71
CA ALA A 181 -13.18 -3.92 4.48
C ALA A 181 -12.40 -4.86 3.55
N TYR A 182 -11.46 -4.26 2.83
CA TYR A 182 -10.73 -4.76 1.68
C TYR A 182 -9.23 -4.49 1.90
N ASN A 183 -8.37 -5.26 1.23
CA ASN A 183 -6.92 -5.19 1.47
C ASN A 183 -6.20 -4.14 0.59
N GLU A 184 -6.93 -3.44 -0.28
CA GLU A 184 -6.43 -2.53 -1.32
C GLU A 184 -5.65 -1.35 -0.71
N SER A 185 -6.21 -0.68 0.29
CA SER A 185 -5.53 0.45 0.95
C SER A 185 -4.28 0.01 1.70
N LEU A 186 -4.33 -1.16 2.34
CA LEU A 186 -3.19 -1.74 3.06
C LEU A 186 -2.08 -2.16 2.09
N PHE A 187 -2.42 -2.80 0.98
CA PHE A 187 -1.49 -3.17 -0.08
C PHE A 187 -0.80 -1.93 -0.65
N LEU A 188 -1.57 -0.91 -1.05
CA LEU A 188 -1.01 0.31 -1.61
C LEU A 188 -0.17 1.10 -0.59
N LEU A 189 -0.57 1.13 0.69
CA LEU A 189 0.24 1.73 1.75
C LEU A 189 1.63 1.09 1.79
N PHE A 190 1.71 -0.24 1.77
CA PHE A 190 2.99 -0.95 1.79
C PHE A 190 3.78 -0.75 0.49
N VAL A 191 3.14 -0.75 -0.68
CA VAL A 191 3.79 -0.46 -1.97
C VAL A 191 4.42 0.94 -1.95
N VAL A 192 3.65 1.96 -1.60
CA VAL A 192 4.12 3.35 -1.58
C VAL A 192 5.18 3.57 -0.51
N SER A 193 5.02 2.94 0.67
CA SER A 193 6.02 2.99 1.74
C SER A 193 7.31 2.28 1.36
N CYS A 194 7.23 1.15 0.65
CA CYS A 194 8.40 0.48 0.08
C CYS A 194 9.16 1.45 -0.82
N VAL A 195 8.48 2.07 -1.81
CA VAL A 195 9.12 3.04 -2.71
C VAL A 195 9.68 4.24 -1.98
N TYR A 196 8.94 4.80 -1.02
CA TYR A 196 9.40 5.91 -0.19
C TYR A 196 10.70 5.55 0.54
N GLN A 197 10.81 4.35 1.11
CA GLN A 197 12.03 3.92 1.80
C GLN A 197 13.18 3.62 0.83
N MET A 198 12.89 3.14 -0.38
CA MET A 198 13.91 3.01 -1.43
C MET A 198 14.52 4.37 -1.79
N ARG A 199 13.70 5.43 -1.89
CA ARG A 199 14.20 6.81 -2.14
C ARG A 199 15.14 7.33 -1.07
N HIS A 200 14.94 6.90 0.17
CA HIS A 200 15.77 7.29 1.32
C HIS A 200 16.90 6.30 1.60
N SER A 201 17.19 5.37 0.67
CA SER A 201 18.21 4.33 0.82
C SER A 201 18.04 3.44 2.07
N ASN A 202 16.83 3.37 2.62
CA ASN A 202 16.49 2.55 3.78
C ASN A 202 16.07 1.15 3.33
N TRP A 203 17.03 0.39 2.80
CA TRP A 203 16.78 -0.89 2.13
C TRP A 203 16.09 -1.94 2.99
N LEU A 204 16.44 -2.02 4.28
CA LEU A 204 15.80 -2.96 5.21
C LEU A 204 14.30 -2.68 5.36
N LEU A 205 13.93 -1.42 5.61
CA LEU A 205 12.53 -1.03 5.74
C LEU A 205 11.78 -1.16 4.41
N ALA A 206 12.42 -0.87 3.28
CA ALA A 206 11.86 -1.14 1.96
C ALA A 206 11.56 -2.64 1.76
N GLY A 207 12.48 -3.51 2.16
CA GLY A 207 12.30 -4.97 2.14
C GLY A 207 11.16 -5.44 3.06
N ILE A 208 11.06 -4.91 4.29
CA ILE A 208 9.96 -5.22 5.22
C ILE A 208 8.62 -4.80 4.64
N PHE A 209 8.50 -3.59 4.07
CA PHE A 209 7.26 -3.16 3.44
C PHE A 209 6.92 -4.00 2.20
N GLY A 210 7.91 -4.39 1.39
CA GLY A 210 7.68 -5.28 0.26
C GLY A 210 7.30 -6.71 0.67
N LEU A 211 7.81 -7.22 1.80
CA LEU A 211 7.36 -8.46 2.42
C LEU A 211 5.88 -8.36 2.80
N CYS A 212 5.50 -7.30 3.51
CA CYS A 212 4.11 -7.06 3.91
C CYS A 212 3.19 -6.91 2.70
N ALA A 213 3.61 -6.20 1.64
CA ALA A 213 2.86 -6.08 0.39
C ALA A 213 2.66 -7.44 -0.30
N SER A 214 3.67 -8.31 -0.28
CA SER A 214 3.58 -9.67 -0.84
C SER A 214 2.69 -10.59 -0.02
N LEU A 215 2.54 -10.34 1.28
CA LEU A 215 1.59 -11.04 2.15
C LEU A 215 0.16 -10.48 2.10
N THR A 216 -0.07 -9.29 1.53
CA THR A 216 -1.43 -8.80 1.26
C THR A 216 -1.94 -9.26 -0.09
N ARG A 217 -1.09 -9.37 -1.12
CA ARG A 217 -1.45 -9.85 -2.47
C ARG A 217 -0.23 -10.46 -3.19
N SER A 218 -0.46 -11.43 -4.07
CA SER A 218 0.59 -12.04 -4.91
C SER A 218 1.37 -11.00 -5.72
N ALA A 219 0.68 -9.97 -6.23
CA ALA A 219 1.30 -8.91 -7.02
C ALA A 219 2.36 -8.08 -6.26
N GLY A 220 2.37 -8.13 -4.92
CA GLY A 220 3.42 -7.50 -4.11
C GLY A 220 4.82 -8.03 -4.41
N VAL A 221 4.95 -9.27 -4.90
CA VAL A 221 6.24 -9.86 -5.27
C VAL A 221 6.93 -9.05 -6.38
N LEU A 222 6.15 -8.39 -7.25
CA LEU A 222 6.65 -7.58 -8.36
C LEU A 222 7.47 -6.38 -7.88
N LEU A 223 7.37 -5.98 -6.60
CA LEU A 223 8.20 -4.93 -6.01
C LEU A 223 9.69 -5.26 -6.00
N ILE A 224 10.08 -6.52 -6.21
CA ILE A 224 11.49 -6.89 -6.40
C ILE A 224 12.12 -6.17 -7.60
N LEU A 225 11.34 -5.92 -8.66
CA LEU A 225 11.82 -5.25 -9.88
C LEU A 225 12.17 -3.78 -9.63
N PRO A 226 11.26 -2.93 -9.10
CA PRO A 226 11.63 -1.56 -8.73
C PRO A 226 12.69 -1.52 -7.63
N PHE A 227 12.73 -2.49 -6.70
CA PHE A 227 13.78 -2.58 -5.68
C PHE A 227 15.16 -2.77 -6.29
N CYS A 228 15.33 -3.80 -7.13
CA CYS A 228 16.60 -4.07 -7.79
C CYS A 228 17.02 -2.90 -8.70
N TYR A 229 16.07 -2.33 -9.44
CA TYR A 229 16.34 -1.18 -10.30
C TYR A 229 16.82 0.03 -9.51
N GLU A 230 16.12 0.38 -8.43
CA GLU A 230 16.45 1.54 -7.61
C GLU A 230 17.77 1.37 -6.87
N TYR A 231 18.04 0.16 -6.37
CA TYR A 231 19.32 -0.19 -5.77
C TYR A 231 20.48 0.01 -6.75
N MET A 232 20.37 -0.60 -7.94
CA MET A 232 21.40 -0.48 -8.97
C MET A 232 21.61 0.96 -9.41
N ARG A 233 20.53 1.74 -9.51
CA ARG A 233 20.61 3.17 -9.85
C ARG A 233 21.42 3.96 -8.82
N GLN A 234 21.15 3.77 -7.53
CA GLN A 234 21.88 4.47 -6.45
C GLN A 234 23.35 4.03 -6.38
N CYS A 235 23.66 2.80 -6.76
CA CYS A 235 25.04 2.32 -6.94
C CYS A 235 25.69 2.74 -8.27
N SER A 236 25.06 3.63 -9.05
CA SER A 236 25.52 4.05 -10.39
C SER A 236 25.77 2.87 -11.34
N PHE A 237 25.02 1.78 -11.18
CA PHE A 237 25.14 0.52 -11.91
C PHE A 237 26.54 -0.14 -11.82
N ARG A 238 27.34 0.19 -10.79
CA ARG A 238 28.64 -0.44 -10.55
C ARG A 238 28.49 -1.63 -9.62
N ILE A 239 28.74 -2.84 -10.11
CA ILE A 239 28.62 -4.08 -9.32
C ILE A 239 29.56 -4.07 -8.09
N ARG A 240 30.73 -3.43 -8.21
CA ARG A 240 31.72 -3.34 -7.12
C ARG A 240 31.28 -2.49 -5.92
N THR A 241 30.25 -1.65 -6.05
CA THR A 241 29.74 -0.80 -4.96
C THR A 241 28.51 -1.39 -4.28
N ILE A 242 28.10 -2.60 -4.68
CA ILE A 242 27.01 -3.33 -4.05
C ILE A 242 27.38 -3.63 -2.60
N ARG A 243 26.49 -3.23 -1.69
CA ARG A 243 26.60 -3.47 -0.24
C ARG A 243 25.60 -4.54 0.19
N PHE A 244 25.71 -4.96 1.46
CA PHE A 244 24.80 -5.92 2.07
C PHE A 244 23.32 -5.48 2.02
N GLY A 245 23.01 -4.19 1.80
CA GLY A 245 21.63 -3.71 1.65
C GLY A 245 20.80 -4.39 0.55
N VAL A 246 21.42 -5.01 -0.46
CA VAL A 246 20.68 -5.80 -1.49
C VAL A 246 19.95 -6.99 -0.86
N THR A 247 20.49 -7.58 0.20
CA THR A 247 19.90 -8.78 0.82
C THR A 247 18.52 -8.49 1.41
N ALA A 248 18.22 -7.22 1.74
CA ALA A 248 16.88 -6.81 2.15
C ALA A 248 15.84 -7.03 1.04
N GLY A 249 16.23 -7.04 -0.24
CA GLY A 249 15.36 -7.38 -1.35
C GLY A 249 14.80 -8.80 -1.27
N VAL A 250 15.50 -9.73 -0.61
CA VAL A 250 15.04 -11.12 -0.39
C VAL A 250 13.78 -11.18 0.48
N LEU A 251 13.55 -10.17 1.33
CA LEU A 251 12.34 -10.10 2.14
C LEU A 251 11.06 -10.02 1.29
N ILE A 252 11.13 -9.43 0.10
CA ILE A 252 9.98 -9.29 -0.80
C ILE A 252 9.44 -10.67 -1.24
N PRO A 253 10.22 -11.52 -1.95
CA PRO A 253 9.77 -12.87 -2.27
C PRO A 253 9.60 -13.74 -1.03
N ALA A 254 10.30 -13.48 0.08
CA ALA A 254 10.07 -14.21 1.33
C ALA A 254 8.63 -14.08 1.83
N GLY A 255 7.97 -12.92 1.64
CA GLY A 255 6.55 -12.76 1.97
C GLY A 255 5.66 -13.75 1.24
N LEU A 256 5.83 -13.89 -0.09
CA LEU A 256 5.09 -14.89 -0.87
C LEU A 256 5.47 -16.31 -0.44
N SER A 257 6.76 -16.59 -0.26
CA SER A 257 7.25 -17.92 0.16
C SER A 257 6.71 -18.37 1.51
N LEU A 258 6.51 -17.45 2.47
CA LEU A 258 5.88 -17.76 3.75
C LEU A 258 4.45 -18.24 3.57
N PHE A 259 3.69 -17.60 2.68
CA PHE A 259 2.33 -18.05 2.39
C PHE A 259 2.31 -19.35 1.59
N MET A 260 3.25 -19.56 0.65
CA MET A 260 3.42 -20.83 -0.04
C MET A 260 3.73 -21.97 0.92
N LEU A 261 4.60 -21.74 1.91
CA LEU A 261 4.92 -22.71 2.95
C LEU A 261 3.69 -23.06 3.79
N TYR A 262 2.89 -22.05 4.18
CA TYR A 262 1.62 -22.27 4.85
C TYR A 262 0.65 -23.12 4.01
N CYS A 263 0.51 -22.79 2.71
CA CYS A 263 -0.33 -23.56 1.79
C CYS A 263 0.14 -25.02 1.67
N TYR A 264 1.45 -25.25 1.58
CA TYR A 264 2.02 -26.59 1.55
C TYR A 264 1.76 -27.36 2.84
N GLN A 265 1.91 -26.73 4.01
CA GLN A 265 1.65 -27.39 5.29
C GLN A 265 0.18 -27.73 5.50
N ARG A 266 -0.74 -26.89 5.02
CA ARG A 266 -2.18 -27.06 5.25
C ARG A 266 -2.88 -27.88 4.18
N PHE A 267 -2.47 -27.75 2.92
CA PHE A 267 -3.14 -28.30 1.75
C PHE A 267 -2.26 -29.23 0.91
N HIS A 268 -0.99 -29.43 1.29
CA HIS A 268 0.01 -30.18 0.52
C HIS A 268 0.26 -29.64 -0.89
N ASP A 269 -0.08 -28.37 -1.13
CA ASP A 269 0.11 -27.67 -2.40
C ASP A 269 0.68 -26.26 -2.12
N ALA A 270 1.94 -26.03 -2.49
CA ALA A 270 2.60 -24.74 -2.31
C ALA A 270 2.03 -23.63 -3.21
N MET A 271 1.39 -24.01 -4.32
CA MET A 271 0.80 -23.10 -5.32
C MET A 271 -0.73 -23.04 -5.20
N ALA A 272 -1.30 -23.47 -4.06
CA ALA A 272 -2.74 -23.47 -3.84
C ALA A 272 -3.39 -22.11 -4.16
N PHE A 273 -2.73 -20.99 -3.82
CA PHE A 273 -3.21 -19.62 -4.09
C PHE A 273 -3.34 -19.30 -5.59
N SER A 274 -2.49 -19.91 -6.42
CA SER A 274 -2.50 -19.77 -7.87
C SER A 274 -3.58 -20.66 -8.48
N HIS A 275 -3.65 -21.94 -8.07
CA HIS A 275 -4.70 -22.85 -8.52
C HIS A 275 -6.09 -22.36 -8.13
N ALA A 276 -6.22 -21.75 -6.94
CA ALA A 276 -7.46 -21.15 -6.46
C ALA A 276 -8.00 -20.08 -7.43
N GLN A 277 -7.15 -19.37 -8.18
CA GLN A 277 -7.62 -18.36 -9.16
C GLN A 277 -8.59 -18.95 -10.18
N SER A 278 -8.40 -20.20 -10.59
CA SER A 278 -9.29 -20.87 -11.55
C SER A 278 -10.72 -21.05 -11.02
N VAL A 279 -10.87 -21.29 -9.71
CA VAL A 279 -12.18 -21.38 -9.04
C VAL A 279 -12.91 -20.03 -9.08
N TRP A 280 -12.15 -18.93 -9.11
CA TRP A 280 -12.67 -17.57 -9.25
C TRP A 280 -12.81 -17.11 -10.71
N GLY A 281 -12.73 -18.03 -11.67
CA GLY A 281 -12.82 -17.72 -13.10
C GLY A 281 -11.64 -16.89 -13.63
N ARG A 282 -10.53 -16.83 -12.89
CA ARG A 282 -9.33 -16.08 -13.27
C ARG A 282 -8.30 -17.04 -13.85
N SER A 283 -7.65 -16.64 -14.93
CA SER A 283 -6.55 -17.38 -15.57
C SER A 283 -5.45 -16.40 -15.94
N LEU A 284 -4.22 -16.90 -16.01
CA LEU A 284 -3.10 -16.10 -16.53
C LEU A 284 -3.34 -15.88 -18.03
N GLN A 285 -3.51 -14.63 -18.41
CA GLN A 285 -3.76 -14.23 -19.79
C GLN A 285 -2.85 -13.07 -20.15
N PHE A 286 -2.46 -13.03 -21.42
CA PHE A 286 -1.74 -11.87 -21.93
C PHE A 286 -2.69 -10.68 -22.08
N PRO A 287 -2.21 -9.43 -21.95
CA PRO A 287 -3.08 -8.25 -21.98
C PRO A 287 -3.95 -8.16 -23.24
N TRP A 288 -3.43 -8.53 -24.42
CA TRP A 288 -4.18 -8.53 -25.68
C TRP A 288 -5.36 -9.51 -25.69
N GLN A 289 -5.30 -10.60 -24.93
CA GLN A 289 -6.41 -11.54 -24.82
C GLN A 289 -7.60 -10.89 -24.10
N GLY A 290 -7.34 -10.14 -23.03
CA GLY A 290 -8.36 -9.36 -22.32
C GLY A 290 -9.06 -8.36 -23.24
N TYR A 291 -8.31 -7.58 -24.02
CA TYR A 291 -8.89 -6.65 -25.00
C TYR A 291 -9.67 -7.36 -26.10
N SER A 292 -9.14 -8.47 -26.63
CA SER A 292 -9.82 -9.23 -27.67
C SER A 292 -11.15 -9.82 -27.19
N SER A 293 -11.20 -10.30 -25.95
CA SER A 293 -12.40 -10.83 -25.31
C SER A 293 -13.42 -9.72 -25.05
N ALA A 294 -12.99 -8.59 -24.48
CA ALA A 294 -13.86 -7.45 -24.26
C ALA A 294 -14.45 -6.92 -25.58
N TRP A 295 -13.62 -6.77 -26.62
CA TRP A 295 -14.06 -6.38 -27.95
C TRP A 295 -15.07 -7.36 -28.56
N HIS A 296 -14.86 -8.66 -28.38
CA HIS A 296 -15.79 -9.68 -28.84
C HIS A 296 -17.15 -9.55 -28.15
N VAL A 297 -17.19 -9.37 -26.83
CA VAL A 297 -18.43 -9.17 -26.07
C VAL A 297 -19.15 -7.90 -26.52
N ILE A 298 -18.43 -6.78 -26.66
CA ILE A 298 -19.00 -5.48 -27.07
C ILE A 298 -19.64 -5.54 -28.47
N ARG A 299 -19.05 -6.31 -29.39
CA ARG A 299 -19.61 -6.46 -30.74
C ARG A 299 -20.77 -7.45 -30.83
N THR A 300 -20.85 -8.41 -29.92
CA THR A 300 -21.85 -9.50 -29.97
C THR A 300 -23.05 -9.23 -29.08
N HIS A 301 -22.91 -8.40 -28.06
CA HIS A 301 -23.98 -8.07 -27.11
C HIS A 301 -24.41 -6.60 -27.24
N PRO A 302 -25.67 -6.27 -26.94
CA PRO A 302 -26.10 -4.88 -26.87
C PRO A 302 -25.23 -4.09 -25.89
N VAL A 303 -24.80 -2.88 -26.28
CA VAL A 303 -23.92 -2.04 -25.46
C VAL A 303 -24.52 -1.74 -24.09
N LEU A 304 -25.84 -1.57 -24.01
CA LEU A 304 -26.57 -1.30 -22.76
C LEU A 304 -26.89 -2.57 -21.93
N SER A 305 -26.53 -3.75 -22.41
CA SER A 305 -26.63 -4.96 -21.59
C SER A 305 -25.61 -4.91 -20.45
N PHE A 306 -25.89 -5.66 -19.37
CA PHE A 306 -24.96 -5.76 -18.23
C PHE A 306 -23.54 -6.09 -18.68
N ASN A 307 -23.38 -7.15 -19.48
CA ASN A 307 -22.07 -7.57 -20.00
C ASN A 307 -21.45 -6.52 -20.95
N GLY A 308 -22.25 -5.90 -21.81
CA GLY A 308 -21.81 -4.86 -22.73
C GLY A 308 -21.21 -3.67 -21.98
N ILE A 309 -21.94 -3.09 -21.02
CA ILE A 309 -21.49 -1.93 -20.25
C ILE A 309 -20.22 -2.25 -19.46
N HIS A 310 -20.16 -3.40 -18.78
CA HIS A 310 -18.99 -3.78 -17.98
C HIS A 310 -17.73 -3.90 -18.86
N ASN A 311 -17.83 -4.58 -20.01
CA ASN A 311 -16.68 -4.73 -20.91
C ASN A 311 -16.28 -3.40 -21.56
N VAL A 312 -17.21 -2.48 -21.83
CA VAL A 312 -16.87 -1.13 -22.29
C VAL A 312 -16.10 -0.37 -21.21
N MET A 313 -16.58 -0.39 -19.96
CA MET A 313 -15.91 0.27 -18.85
C MET A 313 -14.50 -0.29 -18.62
N ASP A 314 -14.37 -1.61 -18.59
CA ASP A 314 -13.09 -2.30 -18.40
C ASP A 314 -12.12 -1.99 -19.55
N MET A 315 -12.60 -1.99 -20.79
CA MET A 315 -11.76 -1.69 -21.95
C MET A 315 -11.31 -0.22 -21.96
N VAL A 316 -12.20 0.72 -21.64
CA VAL A 316 -11.85 2.15 -21.55
C VAL A 316 -10.84 2.38 -20.43
N ALA A 317 -11.05 1.80 -19.25
CA ALA A 317 -10.12 1.90 -18.13
C ALA A 317 -8.77 1.26 -18.47
N GLY A 318 -8.77 0.08 -19.08
CA GLY A 318 -7.57 -0.62 -19.51
C GLY A 318 -6.78 0.15 -20.56
N LEU A 319 -7.45 0.71 -21.58
CA LEU A 319 -6.80 1.52 -22.61
C LEU A 319 -6.24 2.83 -22.02
N PHE A 320 -6.98 3.47 -21.12
CA PHE A 320 -6.51 4.65 -20.41
C PHE A 320 -5.23 4.35 -19.61
N MET A 321 -5.20 3.24 -18.87
CA MET A 321 -4.00 2.79 -18.15
C MET A 321 -2.84 2.47 -19.10
N LEU A 322 -3.09 1.80 -20.23
CA LEU A 322 -2.08 1.54 -21.25
C LEU A 322 -1.48 2.85 -21.79
N VAL A 323 -2.32 3.83 -22.12
CA VAL A 323 -1.87 5.15 -22.57
C VAL A 323 -0.99 5.79 -21.50
N LEU A 324 -1.40 5.80 -20.23
CA LEU A 324 -0.57 6.34 -19.14
C LEU A 324 0.79 5.63 -19.04
N VAL A 325 0.82 4.30 -19.12
CA VAL A 325 2.06 3.51 -19.09
C VAL A 325 2.97 3.85 -20.27
N VAL A 326 2.42 3.98 -21.48
CA VAL A 326 3.18 4.38 -22.67
C VAL A 326 3.73 5.79 -22.54
N LEU A 327 2.95 6.75 -22.04
CA LEU A 327 3.36 8.13 -21.83
C LEU A 327 4.46 8.26 -20.75
N CYS A 328 4.50 7.36 -19.77
CA CYS A 328 5.61 7.29 -18.82
C CYS A 328 6.94 6.90 -19.49
N CYS A 329 6.90 6.19 -20.62
CA CYS A 329 8.09 5.68 -21.33
C CYS A 329 8.49 6.54 -22.54
N VAL A 330 7.51 7.12 -23.25
CA VAL A 330 7.71 7.76 -24.57
C VAL A 330 7.09 9.16 -24.59
N GLY A 331 7.72 10.07 -25.35
CA GLY A 331 7.17 11.40 -25.62
C GLY A 331 7.60 12.48 -24.61
N PRO A 332 6.93 13.64 -24.61
CA PRO A 332 7.33 14.80 -23.81
C PRO A 332 7.10 14.61 -22.31
N TRP A 333 6.22 13.67 -21.92
CA TRP A 333 5.88 13.37 -20.52
C TRP A 333 6.63 12.16 -19.96
N ARG A 334 7.61 11.64 -20.70
CA ARG A 334 8.43 10.50 -20.27
C ARG A 334 9.06 10.78 -18.91
N PHE A 335 9.09 9.75 -18.08
CA PHE A 335 9.73 9.83 -16.78
C PHE A 335 11.25 9.93 -16.94
N THR A 336 11.85 10.82 -16.15
CA THR A 336 13.30 10.93 -16.06
C THR A 336 13.89 9.62 -15.52
N ARG A 337 15.22 9.44 -15.64
CA ARG A 337 15.91 8.27 -15.08
C ARG A 337 15.60 8.09 -13.58
N GLU A 338 15.35 9.18 -12.86
CA GLU A 338 14.97 9.16 -11.46
C GLU A 338 13.55 8.63 -11.19
N ARG A 339 12.64 8.75 -12.15
CA ARG A 339 11.24 8.32 -12.01
C ARG A 339 10.92 7.04 -12.80
N SER A 340 11.84 6.57 -13.62
CA SER A 340 11.71 5.32 -14.39
C SER A 340 11.37 4.07 -13.54
N VAL A 341 11.66 4.06 -12.24
CA VAL A 341 11.25 2.98 -11.33
C VAL A 341 9.72 2.77 -11.32
N TYR A 342 8.95 3.85 -11.45
CA TYR A 342 7.50 3.79 -11.52
C TYR A 342 7.03 3.19 -12.84
N ALA A 343 7.71 3.52 -13.94
CA ALA A 343 7.40 2.95 -15.25
C ALA A 343 7.71 1.45 -15.27
N VAL A 344 8.84 1.01 -14.70
CA VAL A 344 9.18 -0.41 -14.55
C VAL A 344 8.09 -1.14 -13.78
N TYR A 345 7.66 -0.60 -12.64
CA TYR A 345 6.61 -1.21 -11.84
C TYR A 345 5.25 -1.24 -12.57
N ALA A 346 4.86 -0.14 -13.21
CA ALA A 346 3.60 -0.06 -13.95
C ALA A 346 3.56 -1.03 -15.14
N VAL A 347 4.64 -1.14 -15.90
CA VAL A 347 4.77 -2.11 -17.01
C VAL A 347 4.69 -3.53 -16.48
N SER A 348 5.37 -3.84 -15.37
CA SER A 348 5.39 -5.18 -14.79
C SER A 348 4.05 -5.62 -14.21
N PHE A 349 3.20 -4.67 -13.81
CA PHE A 349 1.85 -4.96 -13.32
C PHE A 349 0.85 -5.08 -14.47
N TYR A 350 1.11 -4.38 -15.56
CA TYR A 350 0.24 -4.37 -16.74
C TYR A 350 0.44 -5.61 -17.63
N LEU A 351 1.69 -6.08 -17.76
CA LEU A 351 2.06 -7.32 -18.44
C LEU A 351 1.78 -8.55 -17.57
#